data_AF-A0A6N7HKG7-F1
#
_entry.id   AF-A0A6N7HKG7-F1
#
_cell.length_a   1.000
_cell.length_b   1.000
_cell.length_c   1.000
_cell.angle_alpha   90.00
_cell.angle_beta   90.00
_cell.angle_gamma   90.00
#
_symmetry.space_group_name_H-M   'P 1'
#
loop_
_entity.id
_entity.type
_entity.pdbx_description
1 polymer ?
#
loop_
_entity_poly.entity_id
_entity_poly.type
_entity_poly.pdbx_seq_one_letter_code
_entity_poly.pdbx_strand_id
1 'polypeptide(L)'
;MCGRCANRLAWRLHDIPDLFAMLDEFVVPGVVGAAGGRRAPGFSSRSPARDDVIALRDRRTTVDEEGDPHSALELLAAWADNVRDDLALDMPAGARSVVGEARLLSAHLGHIAAAGWVTAFAEEISELHQALRRVTGTAARIVDLGPCPADTADTETGDLSTCGAALRAELDAEACQCRRCGASWPRQTWLHLADRFADRLDTEAGERFGRFDHRKAGE
;
A
#
# COMPACT_ATOMS: atom_id res chain seq x y z
N MET A 1 14.10 -15.05 1.55
CA MET A 1 13.01 -14.37 0.81
C MET A 1 12.60 -15.21 -0.41
N CYS A 2 11.33 -15.24 -0.83
CA CYS A 2 10.92 -15.94 -2.07
C CYS A 2 11.03 -15.04 -3.32
N GLY A 3 11.12 -15.63 -4.53
CA GLY A 3 11.32 -14.87 -5.77
C GLY A 3 10.23 -13.84 -6.08
N ARG A 4 8.96 -14.12 -5.73
CA ARG A 4 7.87 -13.14 -5.87
C ARG A 4 8.04 -11.92 -4.96
N CYS A 5 8.49 -12.12 -3.72
CA CYS A 5 8.77 -11.01 -2.80
C CYS A 5 9.97 -10.20 -3.28
N ALA A 6 11.03 -10.86 -3.76
CA ALA A 6 12.21 -10.18 -4.31
C ALA A 6 11.85 -9.29 -5.50
N ASN A 7 11.06 -9.80 -6.46
CA ASN A 7 10.61 -9.02 -7.62
C ASN A 7 9.73 -7.82 -7.21
N ARG A 8 8.84 -8.01 -6.23
CA ARG A 8 8.02 -6.90 -5.71
C ARG A 8 8.88 -5.82 -5.06
N LEU A 9 9.90 -6.21 -4.31
CA LEU A 9 10.81 -5.30 -3.64
C LEU A 9 11.68 -4.54 -4.66
N ALA A 10 12.18 -5.24 -5.68
CA ALA A 10 12.90 -4.62 -6.81
C ALA A 10 12.05 -3.57 -7.52
N TRP A 11 10.80 -3.90 -7.81
CA TRP A 11 9.88 -2.96 -8.45
C TRP A 11 9.64 -1.71 -7.58
N ARG A 12 9.44 -1.87 -6.26
CA ARG A 12 9.29 -0.72 -5.35
C ARG A 12 10.53 0.17 -5.33
N LEU A 13 11.73 -0.42 -5.21
CA LEU A 13 12.98 0.34 -5.22
C LEU A 13 13.18 1.08 -6.54
N HIS A 14 12.74 0.51 -7.66
CA HIS A 14 12.76 1.18 -8.96
C HIS A 14 11.77 2.36 -9.03
N ASP A 15 10.58 2.23 -8.41
CA ASP A 15 9.49 3.21 -8.49
C ASP A 15 9.66 4.39 -7.50
N ILE A 16 10.32 4.16 -6.36
CA ILE A 16 10.54 5.17 -5.31
C ILE A 16 11.17 6.47 -5.84
N PRO A 17 12.24 6.46 -6.66
CA PRO A 17 12.83 7.69 -7.18
C PRO A 17 11.87 8.54 -8.01
N ASP A 18 11.02 7.91 -8.83
CA ASP A 18 10.04 8.62 -9.67
C ASP A 18 8.94 9.23 -8.79
N LEU A 19 8.41 8.47 -7.83
CA LEU A 19 7.45 8.96 -6.85
C LEU A 19 8.03 10.10 -5.98
N PHE A 20 9.30 10.01 -5.62
CA PHE A 20 9.98 11.03 -4.83
C PHE A 20 10.17 12.32 -5.63
N ALA A 21 10.51 12.23 -6.92
CA ALA A 21 10.63 13.41 -7.79
C ALA A 21 9.29 14.15 -7.95
N MET A 22 8.16 13.43 -7.99
CA MET A 22 6.83 14.04 -8.04
C MET A 22 6.50 14.91 -6.81
N LEU A 23 7.19 14.73 -5.68
CA LEU A 23 6.97 15.55 -4.48
C LEU A 23 7.25 17.04 -4.74
N ASP A 24 8.10 17.39 -5.71
CA ASP A 24 8.37 18.79 -6.10
C ASP A 24 7.09 19.54 -6.50
N GLU A 25 6.12 18.86 -7.12
CA GLU A 25 4.84 19.45 -7.54
C GLU A 25 3.93 19.79 -6.35
N PHE A 26 4.17 19.17 -5.19
CA PHE A 26 3.31 19.26 -4.01
C PHE A 26 3.87 20.16 -2.90
N VAL A 27 5.07 20.73 -3.08
CA VAL A 27 5.70 21.62 -2.09
C VAL A 27 5.07 23.01 -2.04
N VAL A 28 4.41 23.47 -3.12
CA VAL A 28 3.85 24.83 -3.18
C VAL A 28 2.56 24.92 -2.37
N PRO A 29 2.51 25.71 -1.27
CA PRO A 29 1.29 25.94 -0.52
C PRO A 29 0.30 26.75 -1.38
N GLY A 30 -0.93 26.26 -1.53
CA GLY A 30 -2.03 27.05 -2.10
C GLY A 30 -2.47 26.72 -3.54
N VAL A 31 -1.89 25.72 -4.20
CA VAL A 31 -2.40 25.24 -5.51
C VAL A 31 -3.44 24.11 -5.29
N VAL A 32 -4.48 24.40 -4.51
CA VAL A 32 -5.70 23.57 -4.56
C VAL A 32 -6.53 24.14 -5.69
N GLY A 33 -6.85 23.29 -6.67
CA GLY A 33 -7.57 23.65 -7.89
C GLY A 33 -8.71 24.65 -7.66
N ALA A 34 -8.70 25.73 -8.42
CA ALA A 34 -9.72 26.75 -8.46
C ALA A 34 -11.04 26.19 -9.03
N ALA A 35 -11.76 25.39 -8.23
CA ALA A 35 -13.10 24.93 -8.55
C ALA A 35 -13.85 24.54 -7.25
N GLY A 36 -14.22 25.53 -6.44
CA GLY A 36 -15.10 25.29 -5.29
C GLY A 36 -15.07 26.43 -4.29
N GLY A 37 -16.25 26.99 -3.99
CA GLY A 37 -16.44 28.23 -3.24
C GLY A 37 -15.67 28.35 -1.92
N ARG A 38 -15.29 29.60 -1.62
CA ARG A 38 -14.71 30.03 -0.35
C ARG A 38 -15.63 29.64 0.83
N ARG A 39 -15.36 28.52 1.47
CA ARG A 39 -15.73 28.31 2.87
C ARG A 39 -14.54 28.74 3.72
N ALA A 40 -14.80 29.60 4.71
CA ALA A 40 -13.81 29.91 5.73
C ALA A 40 -13.34 28.59 6.37
N PRO A 41 -12.02 28.32 6.42
CA PRO A 41 -11.52 27.13 7.06
C PRO A 41 -11.95 27.19 8.53
N GLY A 42 -12.68 26.19 9.00
CA GLY A 42 -12.90 26.02 10.43
C GLY A 42 -11.55 26.02 11.14
N PHE A 43 -11.48 26.63 12.33
CA PHE A 43 -10.27 26.64 13.16
C PHE A 43 -9.87 25.18 13.49
N SER A 44 -9.05 24.59 12.63
CA SER A 44 -8.35 23.34 12.88
C SER A 44 -6.86 23.69 12.88
N SER A 45 -6.13 23.25 13.88
CA SER A 45 -4.69 23.48 14.09
C SER A 45 -3.79 22.81 13.04
N ARG A 46 -4.34 22.43 11.88
CA ARG A 46 -3.55 21.84 10.81
C ARG A 46 -2.71 22.93 10.14
N SER A 47 -1.43 22.65 10.02
CA SER A 47 -0.49 23.48 9.27
C SER A 47 -1.06 23.79 7.88
N PRO A 48 -0.93 25.04 7.39
CA PRO A 48 -1.24 25.35 6.00
C PRO A 48 -0.27 24.67 5.02
N ALA A 49 0.86 24.14 5.51
CA ALA A 49 1.79 23.36 4.74
C ALA A 49 1.40 21.87 4.71
N ARG A 50 1.88 21.18 3.67
CA ARG A 50 1.78 19.73 3.55
C ARG A 50 2.89 19.08 4.37
N ASP A 51 2.64 18.92 5.67
CA ASP A 51 3.63 18.41 6.62
C ASP A 51 4.15 17.00 6.23
N ASP A 52 3.31 16.18 5.58
CA ASP A 52 3.65 14.88 5.00
C ASP A 52 4.73 14.98 3.91
N VAL A 53 4.59 15.93 2.99
CA VAL A 53 5.57 16.19 1.92
C VAL A 53 6.87 16.71 2.51
N ILE A 54 6.78 17.61 3.49
CA ILE A 54 7.96 18.20 4.14
C ILE A 54 8.75 17.10 4.85
N ALA A 55 8.08 16.26 5.64
CA ALA A 55 8.71 15.18 6.38
C ALA A 55 9.43 14.16 5.48
N LEU A 56 8.83 13.79 4.35
CA LEU A 56 9.45 12.86 3.40
C LEU A 56 10.71 13.44 2.74
N ARG A 57 10.81 14.76 2.62
CA ARG A 57 11.91 15.46 1.93
C ARG A 57 13.00 15.97 2.86
N ASP A 58 12.64 16.39 4.07
CA ASP A 58 13.59 17.00 4.98
C ASP A 58 14.42 15.92 5.67
N ARG A 59 15.71 15.87 5.34
CA ARG A 59 16.68 14.98 6.00
C ARG A 59 16.80 15.20 7.51
N ARG A 60 16.30 16.32 8.04
CA ARG A 60 16.31 16.60 9.48
C ARG A 60 15.10 16.01 10.20
N THR A 61 14.12 15.49 9.47
CA THR A 61 12.98 14.82 10.07
C THR A 61 13.46 13.55 10.78
N THR A 62 13.38 13.58 12.10
CA THR A 62 13.56 12.43 12.97
C THR A 62 12.20 11.83 13.29
N VAL A 63 12.21 10.53 13.56
CA VAL A 63 11.05 9.80 14.06
C VAL A 63 11.16 9.77 15.57
N ASP A 64 10.24 10.45 16.23
CA ASP A 64 10.18 10.54 17.67
C ASP A 64 9.21 9.48 18.23
N GLU A 65 8.13 9.20 17.49
CA GLU A 65 7.11 8.20 17.81
C GLU A 65 6.90 7.18 16.67
N GLU A 66 6.43 5.98 17.03
CA GLU A 66 6.09 4.95 16.05
C GLU A 66 4.94 5.43 15.13
N GLY A 67 5.22 5.53 13.84
CA GLY A 67 4.29 6.03 12.83
C GLY A 67 4.59 7.45 12.33
N ASP A 68 5.60 8.13 12.89
CA ASP A 68 6.07 9.40 12.34
C ASP A 68 6.67 9.20 10.92
N PRO A 69 6.46 10.16 10.01
CA PRO A 69 6.99 10.08 8.65
C PRO A 69 8.52 10.17 8.64
N HIS A 70 9.18 9.18 8.06
CA HIS A 70 10.63 9.18 7.83
C HIS A 70 11.01 9.99 6.58
N SER A 71 12.18 10.66 6.63
CA SER A 71 12.84 11.14 5.42
C SER A 71 13.16 9.97 4.49
N ALA A 72 12.71 10.05 3.25
CA ALA A 72 12.92 8.99 2.26
C ALA A 72 14.42 8.76 1.98
N LEU A 73 15.20 9.84 1.96
CA LEU A 73 16.64 9.76 1.71
C LEU A 73 17.37 9.10 2.89
N GLU A 74 17.07 9.51 4.12
CA GLU A 74 17.77 8.98 5.30
C GLU A 74 17.45 7.48 5.50
N LEU A 75 16.20 7.06 5.29
CA LEU A 75 15.81 5.66 5.36
C LEU A 75 16.58 4.81 4.32
N LEU A 76 16.58 5.23 3.05
CA LEU A 76 17.30 4.50 2.00
C LEU A 76 18.81 4.49 2.26
N ALA A 77 19.36 5.60 2.75
CA ALA A 77 20.77 5.72 3.05
C ALA A 77 21.20 4.81 4.20
N ALA A 78 20.40 4.70 5.26
CA ALA A 78 20.65 3.79 6.38
C ALA A 78 20.71 2.32 5.92
N TRP A 79 19.77 1.89 5.07
CA TRP A 79 19.81 0.54 4.50
C TRP A 79 20.97 0.33 3.54
N ALA A 80 21.30 1.35 2.74
CA ALA A 80 22.44 1.30 1.85
C ALA A 80 23.76 1.20 2.63
N ASP A 81 23.85 1.81 3.81
CA ASP A 81 25.01 1.70 4.69
C ASP A 81 25.17 0.28 5.24
N ASN A 82 24.09 -0.38 5.65
CA ASN A 82 24.15 -1.80 6.02
C ASN A 82 24.72 -2.68 4.89
N VAL A 83 24.33 -2.41 3.63
CA VAL A 83 24.86 -3.12 2.47
C VAL A 83 26.33 -2.80 2.23
N ARG A 84 26.74 -1.53 2.37
CA ARG A 84 28.13 -1.12 2.23
C ARG A 84 29.01 -1.76 3.30
N ASP A 85 28.56 -1.78 4.54
CA ASP A 85 29.28 -2.38 5.66
C ASP A 85 29.43 -3.89 5.47
N ASP A 86 28.35 -4.61 5.13
CA ASP A 86 28.37 -6.05 4.88
C ASP A 86 29.32 -6.46 3.74
N LEU A 87 29.41 -5.62 2.70
CA LEU A 87 30.20 -5.87 1.49
C LEU A 87 31.55 -5.14 1.47
N ALA A 88 31.89 -4.43 2.54
CA ALA A 88 33.06 -3.55 2.64
C ALA A 88 33.22 -2.60 1.43
N LEU A 89 32.10 -2.00 0.98
CA LEU A 89 32.10 -1.02 -0.10
C LEU A 89 32.47 0.37 0.40
N ASP A 90 33.18 1.12 -0.43
CA ASP A 90 33.50 2.51 -0.12
C ASP A 90 32.26 3.39 -0.04
N MET A 91 32.35 4.40 0.81
CA MET A 91 31.37 5.45 0.89
C MET A 91 31.34 6.29 -0.39
N PRO A 92 30.16 6.74 -0.85
CA PRO A 92 30.08 7.58 -2.03
C PRO A 92 30.84 8.89 -1.79
N ALA A 93 31.72 9.25 -2.72
CA ALA A 93 32.51 10.49 -2.65
C ALA A 93 31.66 11.78 -2.83
N GLY A 94 30.39 11.64 -3.23
CA GLY A 94 29.45 12.74 -3.49
C GLY A 94 28.26 12.75 -2.52
N ALA A 95 27.39 13.75 -2.71
CA ALA A 95 26.15 13.83 -1.95
C ALA A 95 25.26 12.60 -2.24
N ARG A 96 24.70 12.03 -1.17
CA ARG A 96 23.71 10.96 -1.27
C ARG A 96 22.45 11.46 -1.95
N SER A 97 21.79 10.58 -2.70
CA SER A 97 20.54 10.89 -3.40
C SER A 97 19.62 9.68 -3.40
N VAL A 98 18.30 9.91 -3.40
CA VAL A 98 17.29 8.85 -3.43
C VAL A 98 17.52 7.89 -4.60
N VAL A 99 17.84 8.43 -5.78
CA VAL A 99 18.18 7.64 -6.99
C VAL A 99 19.42 6.78 -6.76
N GLY A 100 20.47 7.35 -6.16
CA GLY A 100 21.73 6.63 -5.91
C GLY A 100 21.56 5.49 -4.93
N GLU A 101 20.93 5.76 -3.78
CA GLU A 101 20.73 4.74 -2.73
C GLU A 101 19.77 3.64 -3.21
N ALA A 102 18.66 3.98 -3.87
CA ALA A 102 17.73 2.99 -4.41
C ALA A 102 18.37 2.09 -5.48
N ARG A 103 19.24 2.64 -6.32
CA ARG A 103 20.00 1.87 -7.33
C ARG A 103 20.99 0.91 -6.68
N LEU A 104 21.73 1.35 -5.67
CA LEU A 104 22.64 0.48 -4.91
C LEU A 104 21.86 -0.69 -4.29
N LEU A 105 20.78 -0.39 -3.57
CA LEU A 105 19.94 -1.41 -2.93
C LEU A 105 19.39 -2.41 -3.95
N SER A 106 18.92 -1.92 -5.10
CA SER A 106 18.41 -2.76 -6.20
C SER A 106 19.49 -3.68 -6.78
N ALA A 107 20.70 -3.16 -7.00
CA ALA A 107 21.82 -3.93 -7.53
C ALA A 107 22.29 -5.05 -6.58
N HIS A 108 22.11 -4.86 -5.28
CA HIS A 108 22.52 -5.80 -4.23
C HIS A 108 21.35 -6.58 -3.61
N LEU A 109 20.18 -6.63 -4.25
CA LEU A 109 19.00 -7.35 -3.73
C LEU A 109 19.27 -8.84 -3.44
N GLY A 110 20.17 -9.49 -4.19
CA GLY A 110 20.56 -10.87 -3.92
C GLY A 110 21.24 -11.04 -2.55
N HIS A 111 22.10 -10.09 -2.17
CA HIS A 111 22.74 -10.04 -0.85
C HIS A 111 21.70 -9.75 0.24
N ILE A 112 20.90 -8.70 0.02
CA ILE A 112 19.81 -8.31 0.93
C ILE A 112 18.85 -9.48 1.18
N ALA A 113 18.52 -10.26 0.15
CA ALA A 113 17.63 -11.41 0.26
C ALA A 113 18.13 -12.54 1.17
N ALA A 114 19.45 -12.62 1.36
CA ALA A 114 20.14 -13.59 2.21
C ALA A 114 20.46 -13.03 3.61
N ALA A 115 20.35 -11.71 3.80
CA ALA A 115 20.65 -11.05 5.07
C ALA A 115 19.59 -11.36 6.15
N GLY A 116 20.03 -11.39 7.42
CA GLY A 116 19.14 -11.65 8.57
C GLY A 116 18.12 -10.53 8.83
N TRP A 117 18.37 -9.34 8.29
CA TRP A 117 17.55 -8.13 8.45
C TRP A 117 16.57 -7.87 7.30
N VAL A 118 16.45 -8.80 6.34
CA VAL A 118 15.63 -8.64 5.12
C VAL A 118 14.15 -8.34 5.40
N THR A 119 13.59 -8.83 6.50
CA THR A 119 12.17 -8.62 6.83
C THR A 119 11.89 -7.18 7.20
N ALA A 120 12.71 -6.59 8.07
CA ALA A 120 12.62 -5.18 8.45
C ALA A 120 12.81 -4.27 7.24
N PHE A 121 13.83 -4.55 6.42
CA PHE A 121 14.04 -3.82 5.17
C PHE A 121 12.81 -3.87 4.24
N ALA A 122 12.23 -5.05 4.04
CA ALA A 122 11.09 -5.21 3.15
C ALA A 122 9.83 -4.49 3.66
N GLU A 123 9.65 -4.41 4.98
CA GLU A 123 8.57 -3.68 5.64
C GLU A 123 8.75 -2.18 5.47
N GLU A 124 9.90 -1.62 5.88
CA GLU A 124 10.18 -0.19 5.78
C GLU A 124 10.14 0.33 4.33
N ILE A 125 10.67 -0.42 3.36
CA ILE A 125 10.57 -0.05 1.94
C ILE A 125 9.11 -0.11 1.45
N SER A 126 8.32 -1.04 1.96
CA SER A 126 6.89 -1.13 1.64
C SER A 126 6.11 0.05 2.21
N GLU A 127 6.45 0.50 3.42
CA GLU A 127 5.85 1.64 4.09
C GLU A 127 6.22 2.96 3.41
N LEU A 128 7.52 3.16 3.14
CA LEU A 128 8.01 4.32 2.40
C LEU A 128 7.34 4.43 1.02
N HIS A 129 7.28 3.32 0.27
CA HIS A 129 6.61 3.30 -1.03
C HIS A 129 5.13 3.67 -0.92
N GLN A 130 4.42 3.15 0.08
CA GLN A 130 3.01 3.50 0.32
C GLN A 130 2.84 4.96 0.76
N ALA A 131 3.74 5.50 1.59
CA ALA A 131 3.73 6.90 1.97
C ALA A 131 3.88 7.80 0.75
N LEU A 132 4.90 7.55 -0.09
CA LEU A 132 5.12 8.30 -1.34
C LEU A 132 3.91 8.23 -2.27
N ARG A 133 3.31 7.05 -2.47
CA ARG A 133 2.10 6.90 -3.29
C ARG A 133 0.90 7.65 -2.73
N ARG A 134 0.70 7.64 -1.42
CA ARG A 134 -0.39 8.41 -0.77
C ARG A 134 -0.22 9.90 -1.00
N VAL A 135 0.98 10.42 -0.80
CA VAL A 135 1.29 11.85 -0.88
C VAL A 135 1.20 12.37 -2.31
N THR A 136 1.64 11.58 -3.30
CA THR A 136 1.57 11.89 -4.74
C THR A 136 0.21 11.63 -5.36
N GLY A 137 -0.75 11.07 -4.60
CA GLY A 137 -2.07 10.69 -5.11
C GLY A 137 -2.05 9.52 -6.10
N THR A 138 -0.91 8.83 -6.26
CA THR A 138 -0.75 7.63 -7.09
C THR A 138 -1.06 6.35 -6.35
N ALA A 139 -1.45 6.42 -5.08
CA ALA A 139 -1.93 5.28 -4.31
C ALA A 139 -3.13 4.68 -5.04
N ALA A 140 -2.95 3.43 -5.50
CA ALA A 140 -4.02 2.68 -6.11
C ALA A 140 -5.19 2.62 -5.12
N ARG A 141 -6.33 3.16 -5.54
CA ARG A 141 -7.55 3.04 -4.76
C ARG A 141 -7.99 1.59 -4.83
N ILE A 142 -7.86 0.87 -3.73
CA ILE A 142 -8.26 -0.53 -3.65
C ILE A 142 -9.77 -0.58 -3.37
N VAL A 143 -10.49 -1.33 -4.18
CA VAL A 143 -11.90 -1.66 -3.98
C VAL A 143 -12.02 -3.11 -3.54
N ASP A 144 -12.89 -3.35 -2.55
CA ASP A 144 -13.29 -4.70 -2.18
C ASP A 144 -14.39 -5.18 -3.14
N LEU A 145 -14.15 -6.31 -3.79
CA LEU A 145 -15.07 -6.93 -4.74
C LEU A 145 -15.84 -8.10 -4.11
N GLY A 146 -15.68 -8.34 -2.82
CA GLY A 146 -16.29 -9.46 -2.10
C GLY A 146 -15.47 -10.74 -2.17
N PRO A 147 -16.02 -11.88 -1.72
CA PRO A 147 -15.32 -13.15 -1.72
C PRO A 147 -15.13 -13.75 -3.12
N CYS A 148 -14.02 -14.45 -3.32
CA CYS A 148 -13.66 -15.10 -4.57
C CYS A 148 -14.68 -16.20 -4.95
N PRO A 149 -15.35 -16.11 -6.11
CA PRO A 149 -16.35 -17.08 -6.54
C PRO A 149 -15.76 -18.29 -7.28
N ALA A 150 -14.44 -18.34 -7.48
CA ALA A 150 -13.81 -19.48 -8.17
C ALA A 150 -13.93 -20.75 -7.33
N ASP A 151 -14.27 -21.86 -7.98
CA ASP A 151 -14.24 -23.17 -7.36
C ASP A 151 -12.81 -23.71 -7.34
N THR A 152 -12.41 -24.22 -6.18
CA THR A 152 -11.12 -24.82 -5.92
C THR A 152 -11.32 -26.27 -5.49
N ALA A 153 -10.59 -27.18 -6.13
CA ALA A 153 -10.55 -28.57 -5.69
C ALA A 153 -9.80 -28.66 -4.36
N ASP A 154 -10.41 -29.32 -3.38
CA ASP A 154 -9.75 -29.71 -2.15
C ASP A 154 -8.64 -30.72 -2.46
N THR A 155 -7.42 -30.49 -1.97
CA THR A 155 -6.25 -31.33 -2.27
C THR A 155 -6.29 -32.69 -1.60
N GLU A 156 -7.06 -32.85 -0.53
CA GLU A 156 -7.20 -34.13 0.19
C GLU A 156 -8.42 -34.91 -0.30
N THR A 157 -9.53 -34.21 -0.56
CA THR A 157 -10.82 -34.85 -0.83
C THR A 157 -11.16 -34.90 -2.33
N GLY A 158 -10.59 -34.00 -3.14
CA GLY A 158 -10.94 -33.83 -4.55
C GLY A 158 -12.27 -33.10 -4.79
N ASP A 159 -12.98 -32.74 -3.73
CA ASP A 159 -14.26 -32.04 -3.79
C ASP A 159 -14.08 -30.58 -4.22
N LEU A 160 -14.97 -30.10 -5.07
CA LEU A 160 -15.01 -28.70 -5.50
C LEU A 160 -15.67 -27.86 -4.39
N SER A 161 -14.91 -26.94 -3.82
CA SER A 161 -15.41 -25.95 -2.86
C SER A 161 -15.12 -24.54 -3.36
N THR A 162 -16.03 -23.59 -3.10
CA THR A 162 -15.81 -22.19 -3.49
C THR A 162 -14.68 -21.58 -2.66
N CYS A 163 -13.73 -20.92 -3.32
CA CYS A 163 -12.51 -20.40 -2.70
C CYS A 163 -12.77 -19.40 -1.56
N GLY A 164 -13.75 -18.50 -1.72
CA GLY A 164 -14.22 -17.59 -0.67
C GLY A 164 -13.23 -16.51 -0.20
N ALA A 165 -12.01 -16.46 -0.72
CA ALA A 165 -11.00 -15.48 -0.30
C ALA A 165 -11.39 -14.05 -0.71
N ALA A 166 -11.14 -13.07 0.16
CA ALA A 166 -11.43 -11.66 -0.14
C ALA A 166 -10.72 -11.20 -1.42
N LEU A 167 -11.51 -10.75 -2.39
CA LEU A 167 -11.04 -10.26 -3.68
C LEU A 167 -10.93 -8.74 -3.60
N ARG A 168 -9.74 -8.24 -3.87
CA ARG A 168 -9.44 -6.80 -3.86
C ARG A 168 -8.84 -6.41 -5.20
N ALA A 169 -9.26 -5.27 -5.71
CA ALA A 169 -8.82 -4.77 -7.01
C ALA A 169 -8.35 -3.32 -6.91
N GLU A 170 -7.30 -2.98 -7.64
CA GLU A 170 -6.86 -1.60 -7.80
C GLU A 170 -7.77 -0.91 -8.83
N LEU A 171 -8.30 0.27 -8.52
CA LEU A 171 -9.23 0.99 -9.40
C LEU A 171 -8.67 1.30 -10.77
N ASP A 172 -7.36 1.22 -11.01
CA ASP A 172 -6.76 1.46 -12.33
C ASP A 172 -6.30 0.16 -12.99
N ALA A 173 -6.44 -1.00 -12.33
CA ALA A 173 -6.04 -2.28 -12.90
C ALA A 173 -7.02 -2.79 -13.97
N GLU A 174 -6.45 -3.46 -14.97
CA GLU A 174 -7.16 -4.15 -16.06
C GLU A 174 -7.79 -5.48 -15.60
N ALA A 175 -7.24 -6.09 -14.54
CA ALA A 175 -7.73 -7.34 -13.97
C ALA A 175 -7.43 -7.43 -12.47
N CYS A 176 -8.29 -8.14 -11.73
CA CYS A 176 -8.06 -8.48 -10.33
C CYS A 176 -7.78 -9.98 -10.23
N GLN A 177 -6.90 -10.37 -9.32
CA GLN A 177 -6.50 -11.76 -9.14
C GLN A 177 -6.70 -12.21 -7.70
N CYS A 178 -7.35 -13.35 -7.50
CA CYS A 178 -7.46 -13.96 -6.19
C CYS A 178 -6.10 -14.49 -5.74
N ARG A 179 -5.62 -14.02 -4.59
CA ARG A 179 -4.33 -14.44 -4.04
C ARG A 179 -4.30 -15.88 -3.53
N ARG A 180 -5.48 -16.48 -3.28
CA ARG A 180 -5.61 -17.86 -2.78
C ARG A 180 -5.61 -18.89 -3.91
N CYS A 181 -6.51 -18.75 -4.88
CA CYS A 181 -6.67 -19.72 -5.98
C CYS A 181 -6.00 -19.30 -7.30
N GLY A 182 -5.58 -18.05 -7.43
CA GLY A 182 -4.93 -17.53 -8.64
C GLY A 182 -5.88 -17.17 -9.78
N ALA A 183 -7.19 -17.43 -9.65
CA ALA A 183 -8.17 -17.01 -10.64
C ALA A 183 -8.14 -15.49 -10.86
N SER A 184 -8.34 -15.07 -12.11
CA SER A 184 -8.23 -13.67 -12.54
C SER A 184 -9.51 -13.23 -13.24
N TRP A 185 -9.97 -12.02 -12.95
CA TRP A 185 -11.17 -11.43 -13.52
C TRP A 185 -10.84 -10.09 -14.18
N PRO A 186 -11.19 -9.90 -15.45
CA PRO A 186 -11.00 -8.63 -16.14
C PRO A 186 -11.87 -7.54 -15.53
N ARG A 187 -11.46 -6.29 -15.66
CA ARG A 187 -12.11 -5.11 -15.09
C ARG A 187 -13.62 -5.05 -15.33
N GLN A 188 -14.05 -5.48 -16.51
CA GLN A 188 -15.45 -5.43 -16.95
C GLN A 188 -16.38 -6.29 -16.07
N THR A 189 -15.86 -7.33 -15.40
CA THR A 189 -16.67 -8.23 -14.56
C THR A 189 -16.73 -7.81 -13.09
N TRP A 190 -15.97 -6.79 -12.68
CA TRP A 190 -15.87 -6.40 -11.27
C TRP A 190 -17.18 -5.91 -10.68
N LEU A 191 -17.98 -5.16 -11.44
CA LEU A 191 -19.30 -4.72 -11.00
C LEU A 191 -20.22 -5.90 -10.71
N HIS A 192 -20.24 -6.90 -11.59
CA HIS A 192 -21.03 -8.12 -11.39
C HIS A 192 -20.56 -8.95 -10.18
N LEU A 193 -19.24 -8.95 -9.91
CA LEU A 193 -18.70 -9.59 -8.71
C LEU A 193 -19.16 -8.89 -7.44
N ALA A 194 -19.04 -7.56 -7.39
CA ALA A 194 -19.47 -6.77 -6.24
C ALA A 194 -20.98 -6.90 -5.99
N ASP A 195 -21.79 -6.84 -7.05
CA ASP A 195 -23.25 -6.93 -7.00
C ASP A 195 -23.73 -8.30 -6.46
N ARG A 196 -23.10 -9.39 -6.92
CA ARG A 196 -23.40 -10.76 -6.45
C ARG A 196 -23.26 -10.94 -4.94
N PHE A 197 -22.43 -10.12 -4.28
CA PHE A 197 -22.19 -10.21 -2.84
C PHE A 197 -22.85 -9.10 -2.03
N ALA A 198 -23.23 -7.98 -2.65
CA ALA A 198 -24.09 -6.99 -2.02
C ALA A 198 -25.43 -7.62 -1.61
N ASP A 199 -26.04 -8.44 -2.48
CA ASP A 199 -27.29 -9.16 -2.20
C ASP A 199 -27.20 -10.15 -1.01
N ARG A 200 -26.03 -10.75 -0.77
CA ARG A 200 -25.84 -11.68 0.37
C ARG A 200 -25.75 -10.96 1.72
N LEU A 201 -25.14 -9.77 1.76
CA LEU A 201 -25.00 -9.02 3.01
C LEU A 201 -26.34 -8.44 3.46
N ASP A 202 -27.20 -8.02 2.53
CA ASP A 202 -28.56 -7.56 2.86
C ASP A 202 -29.46 -8.71 3.32
N THR A 203 -29.25 -9.93 2.79
CA THR A 203 -30.01 -11.13 3.20
C THR A 203 -29.58 -11.62 4.60
N GLU A 204 -28.28 -11.70 4.88
CA GLU A 204 -27.76 -12.12 6.20
C GLU A 204 -28.00 -11.06 7.30
N ALA A 205 -28.04 -9.77 6.94
CA ALA A 205 -28.47 -8.71 7.86
C ALA A 205 -29.98 -8.79 8.14
N GLY A 206 -30.81 -9.06 7.13
CA GLY A 206 -32.25 -9.25 7.30
C GLY A 206 -32.62 -10.43 8.22
N GLU A 207 -31.91 -11.55 8.12
CA GLU A 207 -32.15 -12.73 8.97
C GLU A 207 -31.73 -12.53 10.44
N ARG A 208 -30.75 -11.67 10.72
CA ARG A 208 -30.31 -11.36 12.09
C ARG A 208 -31.26 -10.44 12.85
N PHE A 209 -32.07 -9.64 12.16
CA PHE A 209 -33.05 -8.72 12.77
C PHE A 209 -34.50 -9.25 12.77
N GLY A 210 -34.77 -10.39 12.13
CA GLY A 210 -36.11 -10.97 11.98
C GLY A 210 -36.67 -11.82 13.13
N ARG A 211 -36.04 -11.84 14.32
CA ARG A 211 -36.51 -12.62 15.49
C ARG A 211 -36.79 -11.72 16.70
N PHE A 212 -37.66 -10.72 16.53
CA PHE A 212 -38.34 -10.06 17.66
C PHE A 212 -39.74 -10.65 17.80
N ASP A 213 -39.86 -11.59 18.73
CA ASP A 213 -41.07 -12.34 19.08
C ASP A 213 -42.08 -11.38 19.76
N HIS A 214 -43.14 -10.99 19.04
CA HIS A 214 -44.30 -10.30 19.62
C HIS A 214 -45.15 -11.30 20.41
N ARG A 215 -44.71 -11.66 21.63
CA ARG A 215 -45.58 -12.32 22.63
C ARG A 215 -45.32 -11.79 24.04
N LYS A 216 -46.17 -10.83 24.43
CA LYS A 216 -47.00 -10.83 25.66
C LYS A 216 -47.24 -9.39 26.11
N ALA A 217 -48.37 -8.84 25.67
CA ALA A 217 -49.12 -7.85 26.42
C ALA A 217 -50.40 -8.56 26.88
N GLY A 218 -50.64 -8.58 28.19
CA GLY A 218 -51.78 -9.26 28.79
C GLY A 218 -51.66 -9.29 30.30
N GLU A 219 -51.80 -8.10 30.90
CA GLU A 219 -52.38 -7.86 32.22
C GLU A 219 -52.80 -6.39 32.32
#